data_AF-A0A420WAR3-F1
#
_entry.id   AF-A0A420WAR3-F1
#
_cell.length_a   1.000
_cell.length_b   1.000
_cell.length_c   1.000
_cell.angle_alpha   90.00
_cell.angle_beta   90.00
_cell.angle_gamma   90.00
#
_symmetry.space_group_name_H-M   'P 1'
#
loop_
_entity.id
_entity.type
_entity.pdbx_description
1 polymer ?
#
loop_
_entity_poly.entity_id
_entity_poly.type
_entity_poly.pdbx_seq_one_letter_code
_entity_poly.pdbx_strand_id
1 'polypeptide(L)' 'MGMFGWNIIFALLVIFPMWRIYERTGLNPLFALLVFVPGIGWLLALLPLAFMDWPNKPRASESRARDQ' A
#
# COMPACT_ATOMS: atom_id res chain seq x y z
N MET A 1 1.73 -28.81 15.09
CA MET A 1 1.94 -27.90 13.94
C MET A 1 1.46 -26.50 14.32
N GLY A 2 2.12 -25.90 15.30
CA GLY A 2 1.58 -24.74 16.04
C GLY A 2 2.10 -23.42 15.48
N MET A 3 1.18 -22.46 15.29
CA MET A 3 1.35 -20.99 15.17
C MET A 3 2.36 -20.42 14.15
N PHE A 4 3.55 -21.00 13.97
CA PHE A 4 4.60 -20.50 13.09
C PHE A 4 4.16 -20.42 11.62
N GLY A 5 3.49 -21.47 11.13
CA GLY A 5 2.93 -21.47 9.77
C GLY A 5 1.86 -20.40 9.56
N TRP A 6 1.04 -20.15 10.58
CA TRP A 6 0.02 -19.10 10.55
C TRP A 6 0.63 -17.71 10.47
N ASN A 7 1.68 -17.43 11.25
CA ASN A 7 2.38 -16.14 11.20
C ASN A 7 2.97 -15.86 9.81
N ILE A 8 3.53 -16.87 9.15
CA ILE A 8 4.06 -16.73 7.78
C ILE A 8 2.93 -16.42 6.79
N ILE A 9 1.80 -17.14 6.88
CA ILE A 9 0.64 -16.89 6.02
C ILE A 9 0.12 -15.45 6.22
N PHE A 10 0.01 -14.99 7.45
CA PHE A 10 -0.41 -13.62 7.76
C PHE A 10 0.56 -12.58 7.22
N ALA A 11 1.86 -12.79 7.39
CA ALA A 11 2.89 -11.93 6.84
C ALA A 11 2.76 -11.83 5.31
N LEU A 12 2.55 -12.95 4.61
CA LEU A 12 2.35 -13.00 3.17
C LEU A 12 1.07 -12.27 2.72
N LEU A 13 -0.03 -12.45 3.46
CA LEU A 13 -1.29 -11.76 3.21
C LEU A 13 -1.21 -10.24 3.36
N VAL A 14 -0.29 -9.73 4.18
CA VAL A 14 -0.07 -8.29 4.36
C VAL A 14 0.93 -7.75 3.35
N ILE A 15 2.07 -8.42 3.14
CA ILE A 15 3.11 -7.92 2.24
C ILE A 15 2.69 -7.95 0.78
N PHE A 16 1.95 -8.97 0.35
CA PHE A 16 1.51 -9.11 -1.04
C PHE A 16 0.66 -7.91 -1.52
N PRO A 17 -0.42 -7.51 -0.84
CA PRO A 17 -1.19 -6.33 -1.25
C PRO A 17 -0.38 -5.05 -1.09
N MET A 18 0.45 -4.92 -0.04
CA MET A 18 1.26 -3.73 0.16
C MET A 18 2.25 -3.54 -1.00
N TRP A 19 2.93 -4.61 -1.40
CA TRP A 19 3.83 -4.63 -2.56
C TRP A 19 3.08 -4.23 -3.84
N ARG A 20 1.89 -4.79 -4.06
CA ARG A 20 1.07 -4.48 -5.23
C ARG A 20 0.62 -3.02 -5.27
N ILE A 21 0.32 -2.41 -4.12
CA ILE A 21 -0.02 -0.98 -4.04
C ILE A 21 1.18 -0.14 -4.45
N TYR A 22 2.36 -0.42 -3.89
CA TYR A 22 3.59 0.30 -4.24
C TYR A 22 3.88 0.26 -5.75
N GLU A 23 3.79 -0.92 -6.37
CA GLU A 23 3.93 -1.06 -7.83
C GLU A 23 2.93 -0.22 -8.61
N ARG A 24 1.65 -0.24 -8.21
CA ARG A 24 0.60 0.54 -8.90
C ARG A 24 0.77 2.04 -8.77
N THR A 25 1.35 2.46 -7.67
CA THR A 25 1.62 3.87 -7.39
C THR A 25 2.94 4.36 -8.00
N GLY A 26 3.75 3.47 -8.58
CA GLY A 26 5.07 3.80 -9.12
C GLY A 26 6.15 4.01 -8.05
N LEU A 27 5.87 3.66 -6.79
CA LEU A 27 6.83 3.68 -5.70
C LEU A 27 7.68 2.40 -5.69
N ASN A 28 8.88 2.46 -5.10
CA ASN A 28 9.74 1.29 -4.97
C ASN A 28 9.09 0.23 -4.04
N PRO A 29 8.73 -0.96 -4.55
CA PRO A 29 8.04 -1.99 -3.76
C PRO A 29 8.79 -2.49 -2.55
N LEU A 30 10.13 -2.34 -2.51
CA LEU A 30 10.92 -2.68 -1.32
C LEU A 30 10.49 -1.90 -0.07
N PHE A 31 9.95 -0.68 -0.22
CA PHE A 31 9.43 0.08 0.91
C PHE A 31 8.20 -0.57 1.56
N ALA A 32 7.48 -1.45 0.85
CA ALA A 32 6.41 -2.24 1.46
C ALA A 32 6.92 -3.18 2.56
N LEU A 33 8.19 -3.62 2.50
CA LEU A 33 8.82 -4.46 3.54
C LEU A 33 8.98 -3.73 4.88
N LEU A 34 8.92 -2.40 4.89
CA LEU A 34 8.96 -1.61 6.12
C LEU A 34 7.80 -1.99 7.05
N VAL A 35 6.70 -2.55 6.55
CA VAL A 35 5.59 -3.07 7.39
C VAL A 35 6.03 -4.12 8.42
N PHE A 36 7.14 -4.81 8.17
CA PHE A 36 7.72 -5.78 9.11
C PHE A 36 8.61 -5.17 10.18
N VAL A 37 8.93 -3.87 10.08
CA VAL A 37 9.68 -3.16 11.12
C VAL A 37 8.73 -2.82 12.27
N PRO A 38 8.94 -3.38 13.48
CA PRO A 38 8.05 -3.13 14.61
C PRO A 38 8.10 -1.65 15.04
N GLY A 39 6.96 -1.13 15.50
CA GLY A 39 6.82 0.26 15.95
C GLY A 39 6.63 1.24 14.79
N ILE A 40 7.71 1.62 14.11
CA ILE A 40 7.71 2.72 13.14
C ILE A 40 7.45 2.28 11.68
N GLY A 41 7.61 0.98 11.39
CA GLY A 41 7.58 0.46 10.03
C GLY A 41 6.28 0.72 9.26
N TRP A 42 5.15 0.53 9.95
CA TRP A 42 3.83 0.82 9.40
C TRP A 42 3.66 2.30 9.05
N LEU A 43 4.17 3.19 9.89
CA LEU A 43 4.12 4.63 9.63
C LEU A 43 4.96 4.97 8.40
N LEU A 44 6.19 4.45 8.30
CA LEU A 44 7.06 4.70 7.14
C LEU A 44 6.51 4.10 5.84
N ALA A 45 5.80 2.97 5.92
CA ALA A 45 5.17 2.34 4.76
C ALA A 45 3.89 3.09 4.31
N LEU A 46 3.20 3.77 5.22
CA LEU A 46 1.95 4.47 4.89
C LEU A 46 2.16 5.95 4.57
N LEU A 47 3.20 6.58 5.14
CA LEU A 47 3.46 8.01 4.97
C LEU A 47 3.57 8.42 3.48
N PRO A 48 4.33 7.72 2.62
CA PRO A 48 4.43 8.09 1.20
C PRO A 48 3.09 7.94 0.48
N LEU A 49 2.34 6.87 0.78
CA LEU A 49 1.01 6.62 0.20
C LEU A 49 -0.01 7.69 0.60
N ALA A 50 0.10 8.23 1.81
CA ALA A 50 -0.82 9.25 2.31
C ALA A 50 -0.64 10.61 1.61
N PHE A 51 0.59 10.96 1.25
CA PHE A 51 0.91 12.28 0.67
C PHE A 51 1.03 12.29 -0.85
N MET A 52 1.09 11.13 -1.50
CA MET A 52 1.21 11.07 -2.95
C MET A 52 -0.14 11.23 -3.68
N ASP A 53 -0.07 11.67 -4.93
CA ASP A 53 -1.24 11.67 -5.80
C ASP A 53 -1.56 10.25 -6.28
N TRP A 54 -2.78 9.81 -5.97
CA TRP A 54 -3.25 8.49 -6.34
C TRP A 54 -3.58 8.44 -7.84
N PRO A 55 -3.22 7.35 -8.55
CA PRO A 55 -3.40 7.27 -10.01
C PRO A 55 -4.87 7.32 -10.46
N ASN A 56 -5.83 7.08 -9.56
CA ASN A 56 -7.26 7.10 -9.84
C ASN A 56 -7.97 8.35 -9.30
N LYS A 57 -7.24 9.42 -8.96
CA LYS A 57 -7.83 10.67 -8.49
C LYS A 57 -8.56 11.35 -9.67
N PRO A 58 -9.90 11.48 -9.66
CA PRO A 58 -10.64 12.08 -10.77
C PRO A 58 -10.16 13.51 -11.00
N ARG A 59 -9.81 13.85 -12.24
CA ARG A 59 -9.53 15.24 -12.58
C ARG A 59 -10.83 16.04 -12.43
N ALA A 60 -10.76 17.21 -11.81
CA ALA A 60 -11.92 18.09 -11.62
C ALA A 60 -12.65 18.47 -12.93
N SER A 61 -11.99 18.31 -14.08
CA SER A 61 -12.60 18.45 -15.41
C SER A 61 -13.49 17.28 -15.81
N GLU A 62 -13.19 16.05 -15.37
CA GLU A 62 -13.98 14.84 -15.69
C GLU A 62 -15.22 14.72 -14.80
N SER A 63 -15.22 15.27 -13.58
CA SER A 63 -16.43 15.30 -12.74
C SER A 63 -17.51 16.20 -13.32
N ARG A 64 -17.14 17.39 -13.81
CA ARG A 64 -18.09 18.34 -14.44
C ARG A 64 -18.72 17.82 -15.74
N ALA A 65 -18.03 16.95 -16.47
CA ALA A 65 -18.51 16.37 -17.72
C ALA A 65 -19.39 15.12 -17.51
N ARG A 66 -19.44 14.55 -16.30
CA ARG A 66 -20.29 13.40 -15.96
C ARG A 66 -21.67 13.81 -15.45
N ASP A 67 -21.78 15.04 -14.94
CA ASP A 67 -23.01 15.61 -14.37
C ASP A 67 -23.81 16.46 -15.39
N GLN A 68 -23.33 16.59 -16.63
CA GLN A 68 -23.99 17.25 -17.77
C GLN A 68 -24.49 16.21 -18.78
#